data_AF-Q1MHE6-F1
#
_entry.id   AF-Q1MHE6-F1
#
_cell.length_a   1.000
_cell.length_b   1.000
_cell.length_c   1.000
_cell.angle_alpha   90.00
_cell.angle_beta   90.00
_cell.angle_gamma   90.00
#
_symmetry.space_group_name_H-M   'P 1'
#
loop_
_entity.id
_entity.type
_entity.pdbx_description
1 polymer ?
#
loop_
_entity_poly.entity_id
_entity_poly.type
_entity_poly.pdbx_seq_one_letter_code
_entity_poly.pdbx_strand_id
1 'polypeptide(L)'
;MPRFLNAIICLVALWAVSAEKSSAAMWLIRGPANTSMAADPACKGRDIERNAPDDNHLWIDCWIGEKHVTLLISSVAPFGAKDFTFKNAAAMFERITAGTEWSAFKDMVKFIGGSSFQGFEPFAQMRLIGRLCDVGEKCPNPQEKIVALKMLGTSRVTVSLIVMGDVEQKDYIVHGKRVATYRYFPDPIATMVDTFNFATIQNPPY
;
A
#
# COMPACT_ATOMS: atom_id res chain seq x y z
N MET A 1 -63.10 30.15 -31.73
CA MET A 1 -62.96 30.07 -30.26
C MET A 1 -63.38 28.68 -29.81
N PRO A 2 -62.73 28.01 -28.84
CA PRO A 2 -61.30 27.88 -28.58
C PRO A 2 -60.81 26.40 -28.68
N ARG A 3 -59.52 26.20 -28.94
CA ARG A 3 -58.82 24.91 -28.83
C ARG A 3 -58.19 24.82 -27.45
N PHE A 4 -58.58 23.83 -26.64
CA PHE A 4 -57.89 23.50 -25.40
C PHE A 4 -56.66 22.64 -25.73
N LEU A 5 -55.46 23.22 -25.62
CA LEU A 5 -54.21 22.46 -25.53
C LEU A 5 -54.00 22.09 -24.06
N ASN A 6 -54.16 20.80 -23.73
CA ASN A 6 -53.68 20.25 -22.47
C ASN A 6 -52.18 20.00 -22.61
N ALA A 7 -51.38 20.83 -21.92
CA ALA A 7 -49.95 20.60 -21.74
C ALA A 7 -49.75 19.48 -20.73
N ILE A 8 -49.25 18.33 -21.20
CA ILE A 8 -48.76 17.25 -20.34
C ILE A 8 -47.35 17.62 -19.92
N ILE A 9 -47.18 18.00 -18.65
CA ILE A 9 -45.88 18.21 -18.01
C ILE A 9 -45.33 16.83 -17.67
N CYS A 10 -44.43 16.31 -18.52
CA CYS A 10 -43.60 15.16 -18.16
C CYS A 10 -42.51 15.64 -17.19
N LEU A 11 -42.72 15.44 -15.88
CA LEU A 11 -41.64 15.46 -14.91
C LEU A 11 -40.70 14.28 -15.20
N VAL A 12 -39.60 14.55 -15.90
CA VAL A 12 -38.43 13.67 -15.91
C VAL A 12 -37.81 13.77 -14.52
N ALA A 13 -38.17 12.83 -13.65
CA ALA A 13 -37.41 12.57 -12.43
C ALA A 13 -36.00 12.14 -12.86
N LEU A 14 -35.07 13.10 -12.88
CA LEU A 14 -33.64 12.83 -12.89
C LEU A 14 -33.34 12.05 -11.60
N TRP A 15 -33.38 10.74 -11.70
CA TRP A 15 -32.67 9.85 -10.80
C TRP A 15 -31.21 10.26 -10.91
N ALA A 16 -30.77 11.15 -10.03
CA ALA A 16 -29.40 11.20 -9.61
C ALA A 16 -29.13 9.82 -9.00
N VAL A 17 -28.70 8.89 -9.84
CA VAL A 17 -28.00 7.70 -9.40
C VAL A 17 -26.73 8.27 -8.77
N SER A 18 -26.83 8.57 -7.49
CA SER A 18 -25.67 8.66 -6.62
C SER A 18 -24.95 7.35 -6.85
N ALA A 19 -23.84 7.40 -7.59
CA ALA A 19 -22.90 6.31 -7.66
C ALA A 19 -22.34 6.14 -6.25
N GLU A 20 -23.10 5.47 -5.39
CA GLU A 20 -22.58 4.92 -4.16
C GLU A 20 -21.38 4.08 -4.56
N LYS A 21 -20.22 4.48 -4.03
CA LYS A 21 -18.92 3.85 -4.18
C LYS A 21 -19.12 2.36 -3.91
N SER A 22 -19.33 1.59 -4.98
CA SER A 22 -19.47 0.14 -4.89
C SER A 22 -18.19 -0.35 -4.23
N SER A 23 -18.28 -0.82 -2.98
CA SER A 23 -17.20 -1.57 -2.37
C SER A 23 -17.12 -2.86 -3.17
N ALA A 24 -16.37 -2.80 -4.28
CA ALA A 24 -16.08 -3.96 -5.09
C ALA A 24 -15.55 -5.03 -4.13
N ALA A 25 -16.16 -6.21 -4.15
CA ALA A 25 -15.91 -7.26 -3.17
C ALA A 25 -14.39 -7.51 -3.09
N MET A 26 -13.78 -7.14 -1.96
CA MET A 26 -12.35 -7.36 -1.76
C MET A 26 -12.10 -8.87 -1.76
N TRP A 27 -11.11 -9.29 -2.55
CA TRP A 27 -10.72 -10.68 -2.64
C TRP A 27 -9.49 -10.95 -1.76
N LEU A 28 -9.20 -12.22 -1.46
CA LEU A 28 -8.09 -12.59 -0.59
C LEU A 28 -6.87 -12.96 -1.42
N ILE A 29 -5.76 -12.25 -1.23
CA ILE A 29 -4.45 -12.65 -1.73
C ILE A 29 -3.76 -13.49 -0.66
N ARG A 30 -3.29 -14.69 -1.04
CA ARG A 30 -2.45 -15.54 -0.18
C ARG A 30 -0.99 -15.36 -0.58
N GLY A 31 -0.20 -14.92 0.39
CA GLY A 31 1.24 -14.79 0.25
C GLY A 31 1.99 -16.00 0.81
N PRO A 32 3.33 -15.96 0.80
CA PRO A 32 4.16 -17.00 1.39
C PRO A 32 3.97 -17.10 2.90
N ALA A 33 4.35 -18.25 3.45
CA ALA A 33 4.26 -18.57 4.88
C ALA A 33 2.87 -18.31 5.51
N ASN A 34 1.81 -18.61 4.77
CA ASN A 34 0.42 -18.43 5.22
C ASN A 34 0.08 -16.97 5.55
N THR A 35 0.76 -16.01 4.93
CA THR A 35 0.33 -14.61 4.96
C THR A 35 -0.87 -14.40 4.05
N SER A 36 -1.69 -13.40 4.36
CA SER A 36 -2.81 -13.00 3.52
C SER A 36 -3.09 -11.52 3.65
N MET A 37 -3.69 -10.93 2.61
CA MET A 37 -4.28 -9.59 2.67
C MET A 37 -5.58 -9.54 1.89
N ALA A 38 -6.44 -8.61 2.25
CA ALA A 38 -7.51 -8.18 1.36
C ALA A 38 -6.90 -7.50 0.14
N ALA A 39 -7.58 -7.60 -1.00
CA ALA A 39 -7.15 -7.00 -2.25
C ALA A 39 -8.32 -6.36 -2.97
N ASP A 40 -8.06 -5.17 -3.50
CA ASP A 40 -9.02 -4.48 -4.35
C ASP A 40 -9.11 -5.19 -5.72
N PRO A 41 -10.30 -5.28 -6.34
CA PRO A 41 -10.46 -5.85 -7.68
C PRO A 41 -9.68 -5.11 -8.78
N ALA A 42 -9.26 -3.86 -8.55
CA ALA A 42 -8.39 -3.11 -9.44
C ALA A 42 -6.90 -3.52 -9.36
N CYS A 43 -6.56 -4.45 -8.47
CA CYS A 43 -5.22 -5.01 -8.31
C CYS A 43 -5.07 -6.34 -9.06
N LYS A 44 -3.94 -6.51 -9.74
CA LYS A 44 -3.60 -7.73 -10.50
C LYS A 44 -2.21 -8.21 -10.16
N GLY A 45 -2.05 -9.51 -9.98
CA GLY A 45 -0.72 -10.12 -9.92
C GLY A 45 0.03 -9.93 -11.23
N ARG A 46 1.32 -9.66 -11.17
CA ARG A 46 2.16 -9.54 -12.36
C ARG A 46 2.54 -10.94 -12.85
N ASP A 47 2.45 -11.15 -14.16
CA ASP A 47 2.97 -12.36 -14.80
C ASP A 47 4.49 -12.22 -14.91
N ILE A 48 5.22 -12.93 -14.05
CA ILE A 48 6.68 -13.00 -14.09
C ILE A 48 7.11 -14.26 -14.85
N GLU A 49 8.10 -14.12 -15.73
CA GLU A 49 8.67 -15.28 -16.43
C GLU A 49 9.32 -16.25 -15.43
N ARG A 50 9.04 -17.55 -15.60
CA ARG A 50 9.62 -18.58 -14.74
C ARG A 50 11.14 -18.56 -14.80
N ASN A 51 11.79 -18.66 -13.65
CA ASN A 51 13.23 -18.55 -13.46
C ASN A 51 13.83 -17.16 -13.70
N ALA A 52 13.02 -16.11 -13.86
CA ALA A 52 13.53 -14.75 -13.72
C ALA A 52 14.09 -14.56 -12.29
N PRO A 53 15.06 -13.65 -12.08
CA PRO A 53 15.55 -13.31 -10.74
C PRO A 53 14.43 -12.99 -9.74
N ASP A 54 13.28 -12.51 -10.24
CA ASP A 54 12.12 -12.08 -9.48
C ASP A 54 11.02 -13.14 -9.31
N ASP A 55 11.19 -14.37 -9.78
CA ASP A 55 10.16 -15.43 -9.74
C ASP A 55 9.80 -15.87 -8.29
N ASN A 56 10.66 -15.58 -7.32
CA ASN A 56 10.40 -15.84 -5.89
C ASN A 56 9.54 -14.76 -5.21
N HIS A 57 9.13 -13.73 -5.94
CA HIS A 57 8.41 -12.57 -5.45
C HIS A 57 6.99 -12.53 -5.98
N LEU A 58 6.04 -12.19 -5.12
CA LEU A 58 4.67 -11.89 -5.54
C LEU A 58 4.53 -10.40 -5.78
N TRP A 59 4.47 -10.03 -7.06
CA TRP A 59 4.23 -8.67 -7.54
C TRP A 59 2.76 -8.43 -7.80
N ILE A 60 2.24 -7.30 -7.36
CA ILE A 60 0.84 -6.90 -7.58
C ILE A 60 0.83 -5.43 -8.00
N ASP A 61 0.23 -5.17 -9.16
CA ASP A 61 0.02 -3.83 -9.67
C ASP A 61 -1.44 -3.43 -9.52
N CYS A 62 -1.67 -2.24 -8.98
CA CYS A 62 -3.00 -1.70 -8.70
C CYS A 62 -3.20 -0.37 -9.42
N TRP A 63 -4.34 -0.25 -10.09
CA TRP A 63 -4.77 0.98 -10.77
C TRP A 63 -6.02 1.55 -10.09
N ILE A 64 -5.84 2.45 -9.11
CA ILE A 64 -6.94 3.05 -8.36
C ILE A 64 -7.26 4.42 -8.96
N GLY A 65 -8.25 4.47 -9.85
CA GLY A 65 -8.49 5.66 -10.66
C GLY A 65 -7.30 5.93 -11.58
N GLU A 66 -6.70 7.12 -11.49
CA GLU A 66 -5.50 7.50 -12.25
C GLU A 66 -4.18 7.17 -11.52
N LYS A 67 -4.25 6.53 -10.36
CA LYS A 67 -3.08 6.26 -9.49
C LYS A 67 -2.56 4.85 -9.72
N HIS A 68 -1.27 4.73 -9.96
CA HIS A 68 -0.59 3.44 -10.07
C HIS A 68 0.21 3.15 -8.79
N VAL A 69 -0.06 2.00 -8.19
CA VAL A 69 0.66 1.51 -7.01
C VAL A 69 1.08 0.07 -7.22
N THR A 70 2.34 -0.23 -6.97
CA THR A 70 2.91 -1.57 -7.04
C THR A 70 3.21 -2.08 -5.64
N LEU A 71 2.90 -3.35 -5.38
CA LEU A 71 3.18 -4.07 -4.15
C LEU A 71 4.11 -5.24 -4.46
N LEU A 72 5.03 -5.50 -3.54
CA LEU A 72 5.97 -6.61 -3.56
C LEU A 72 5.82 -7.39 -2.26
N ILE A 73 5.45 -8.67 -2.35
CA ILE A 73 5.50 -9.60 -1.23
C ILE A 73 6.67 -10.56 -1.41
N SER A 74 7.58 -10.56 -0.44
CA SER A 74 8.77 -11.40 -0.44
C SER A 74 8.86 -12.24 0.83
N SER A 75 9.28 -13.50 0.68
CA SER A 75 9.71 -14.34 1.80
C SER A 75 11.22 -14.39 1.80
N VAL A 76 11.83 -13.89 2.87
CA VAL A 76 13.28 -13.84 3.04
C VAL A 76 13.73 -14.70 4.20
N ALA A 77 15.03 -15.01 4.24
CA ALA A 77 15.64 -15.70 5.38
C ALA A 77 15.26 -14.98 6.70
N PRO A 78 14.98 -15.73 7.77
CA PRO A 78 14.49 -15.15 9.01
C PRO A 78 15.49 -14.14 9.57
N PHE A 79 14.99 -12.94 9.86
CA PHE A 79 15.68 -11.98 10.70
C PHE A 79 15.48 -12.32 12.17
N GLY A 80 16.39 -11.91 13.04
CA GLY A 80 16.19 -11.98 14.48
C GLY A 80 15.15 -10.97 14.96
N ALA A 81 14.46 -11.23 16.07
CA ALA A 81 13.45 -10.31 16.60
C ALA A 81 14.01 -8.90 16.86
N LYS A 82 15.26 -8.82 17.32
CA LYS A 82 16.01 -7.58 17.53
C LYS A 82 16.32 -6.80 16.25
N ASP A 83 16.13 -7.41 15.08
CA ASP A 83 16.39 -6.75 13.81
C ASP A 83 15.20 -5.89 13.38
N PHE A 84 13.99 -6.18 13.88
CA PHE A 84 12.73 -5.46 13.57
C PHE A 84 12.71 -4.07 14.21
N THR A 85 13.60 -3.19 13.78
CA THR A 85 13.76 -1.84 14.32
C THR A 85 13.82 -0.82 13.19
N PHE A 86 13.38 0.40 13.49
CA PHE A 86 13.47 1.50 12.54
C PHE A 86 14.89 1.73 12.00
N LYS A 87 15.92 1.54 12.85
CA LYS A 87 17.33 1.72 12.46
C LYS A 87 17.76 0.76 11.34
N ASN A 88 17.18 -0.44 11.28
CA ASN A 88 17.55 -1.46 10.32
C ASN A 88 16.71 -1.41 9.03
N ALA A 89 15.73 -0.51 8.95
CA ALA A 89 14.76 -0.46 7.87
C ALA A 89 15.39 -0.36 6.47
N ALA A 90 16.37 0.52 6.29
CA ALA A 90 17.03 0.71 4.99
C ALA A 90 17.83 -0.53 4.57
N ALA A 91 18.61 -1.11 5.48
CA ALA A 91 19.37 -2.33 5.21
C ALA A 91 18.47 -3.53 4.92
N MET A 92 17.32 -3.63 5.61
CA MET A 92 16.31 -4.65 5.33
C MET A 92 15.68 -4.44 3.97
N PHE A 93 15.30 -3.21 3.64
CA PHE A 93 14.77 -2.86 2.33
C PHE A 93 15.73 -3.30 1.21
N GLU A 94 17.01 -2.91 1.29
CA GLU A 94 18.05 -3.31 0.33
C GLU A 94 18.16 -4.83 0.21
N ARG A 95 18.13 -5.56 1.33
CA ARG A 95 18.24 -7.02 1.34
C ARG A 95 17.01 -7.70 0.73
N ILE A 96 15.82 -7.14 0.94
CA ILE A 96 14.56 -7.69 0.42
C ILE A 96 14.43 -7.43 -1.09
N THR A 97 14.81 -6.23 -1.55
CA THR A 97 14.70 -5.85 -2.97
C THR A 97 15.92 -6.25 -3.80
N ALA A 98 16.92 -6.89 -3.20
CA ALA A 98 18.08 -7.40 -3.90
C ALA A 98 17.66 -8.36 -5.03
N GLY A 99 18.17 -8.12 -6.24
CA GLY A 99 17.83 -8.90 -7.42
C GLY A 99 16.58 -8.45 -8.16
N THR A 100 15.82 -7.49 -7.62
CA THR A 100 14.59 -6.98 -8.22
C THR A 100 14.73 -5.60 -8.87
N GLU A 101 13.73 -5.18 -9.63
CA GLU A 101 13.66 -3.81 -10.19
C GLU A 101 13.76 -2.71 -9.11
N TRP A 102 13.42 -3.02 -7.85
CA TRP A 102 13.48 -2.06 -6.75
C TRP A 102 14.85 -1.98 -6.07
N SER A 103 15.81 -2.82 -6.43
CA SER A 103 17.20 -2.71 -5.96
C SER A 103 17.84 -1.36 -6.33
N ALA A 104 17.41 -0.74 -7.44
CA ALA A 104 17.85 0.58 -7.88
C ALA A 104 17.48 1.72 -6.91
N PHE A 105 16.49 1.50 -6.04
CA PHE A 105 15.99 2.53 -5.11
C PHE A 105 16.64 2.50 -3.73
N LYS A 106 17.63 1.63 -3.50
CA LYS A 106 18.23 1.42 -2.17
C LYS A 106 18.76 2.70 -1.51
N ASP A 107 19.31 3.62 -2.29
CA ASP A 107 19.86 4.90 -1.82
C ASP A 107 18.84 6.05 -1.89
N MET A 108 17.64 5.78 -2.43
CA MET A 108 16.56 6.75 -2.62
C MET A 108 15.49 6.63 -1.53
N VAL A 109 15.33 5.46 -0.91
CA VAL A 109 14.31 5.24 0.12
C VAL A 109 14.74 5.83 1.46
N LYS A 110 13.95 6.78 1.95
CA LYS A 110 14.11 7.34 3.30
C LYS A 110 12.87 7.03 4.14
N PHE A 111 13.00 6.14 5.11
CA PHE A 111 11.98 5.91 6.12
C PHE A 111 11.92 7.10 7.09
N ILE A 112 10.71 7.53 7.43
CA ILE A 112 10.46 8.75 8.23
C ILE A 112 9.62 8.50 9.48
N GLY A 113 8.93 7.36 9.54
CA GLY A 113 8.13 6.99 10.71
C GLY A 113 7.56 5.59 10.59
N GLY A 114 6.90 5.15 11.66
CA GLY A 114 6.28 3.84 11.73
C GLY A 114 6.28 3.28 13.14
N SER A 115 5.90 2.01 13.24
CA SER A 115 5.92 1.22 14.47
C SER A 115 6.76 -0.04 14.29
N SER A 116 7.27 -0.54 15.41
CA SER A 116 8.06 -1.76 15.47
C SER A 116 7.74 -2.50 16.77
N PHE A 117 7.63 -3.81 16.68
CA PHE A 117 7.42 -4.73 17.78
C PHE A 117 8.46 -5.85 17.67
N GLN A 118 9.39 -5.86 18.62
CA GLN A 118 10.51 -6.79 18.65
C GLN A 118 10.18 -7.94 19.60
N GLY A 119 9.43 -8.92 19.11
CA GLY A 119 9.11 -10.12 19.90
C GLY A 119 8.42 -11.15 19.04
N PHE A 120 8.83 -12.41 19.10
CA PHE A 120 8.23 -13.47 18.30
C PHE A 120 6.95 -14.07 18.90
N GLU A 121 6.43 -13.47 19.96
CA GLU A 121 5.16 -13.85 20.58
C GLU A 121 4.16 -12.70 20.39
N PRO A 122 3.17 -12.81 19.49
CA PRO A 122 2.93 -13.94 18.57
C PRO A 122 3.85 -13.93 17.32
N PHE A 123 4.43 -12.79 16.97
CA PHE A 123 5.43 -12.61 15.90
C PHE A 123 5.99 -11.19 15.95
N ALA A 124 7.21 -11.00 15.45
CA ALA A 124 7.82 -9.68 15.36
C ALA A 124 7.22 -8.93 14.18
N GLN A 125 7.00 -7.63 14.34
CA GLN A 125 6.38 -6.82 13.31
C GLN A 125 7.09 -5.49 13.17
N MET A 126 7.18 -5.00 11.94
CA MET A 126 7.61 -3.64 11.66
C MET A 126 6.70 -3.06 10.59
N ARG A 127 6.17 -1.86 10.79
CA ARG A 127 5.34 -1.14 9.82
C ARG A 127 5.87 0.27 9.69
N LEU A 128 6.48 0.56 8.55
CA LEU A 128 7.15 1.83 8.28
C LEU A 128 6.55 2.54 7.09
N ILE A 129 6.65 3.86 7.13
CA ILE A 129 6.37 4.76 6.02
C ILE A 129 7.64 5.54 5.72
N GLY A 130 7.94 5.64 4.44
CA GLY A 130 9.07 6.34 3.88
C GLY A 130 8.70 7.08 2.61
N ARG A 131 9.72 7.66 1.98
CA ARG A 131 9.62 8.42 0.74
C ARG A 131 10.72 7.96 -0.21
N LEU A 132 10.43 7.99 -1.50
CA LEU A 132 11.47 7.94 -2.52
C LEU A 132 11.96 9.36 -2.78
N CYS A 133 13.26 9.58 -2.59
CA CYS A 133 13.93 10.85 -2.84
C CYS A 133 14.99 10.67 -3.92
N ASP A 134 15.19 11.69 -4.76
CA ASP A 134 16.27 11.68 -5.74
C ASP A 134 17.64 11.62 -5.03
N VAL A 135 18.59 10.89 -5.63
CA VAL A 135 19.92 10.64 -5.03
C VAL A 135 20.67 11.97 -4.89
N GLY A 136 21.10 12.27 -3.66
CA GLY A 136 21.84 13.50 -3.34
C GLY A 136 20.96 14.72 -3.07
N GLU A 137 19.63 14.62 -3.21
CA GLU A 137 18.70 15.71 -2.89
C GLU A 137 18.23 15.67 -1.43
N LYS A 138 18.07 16.85 -0.83
CA LYS A 138 17.34 16.97 0.43
C LYS A 138 15.85 16.82 0.11
N CYS A 139 15.24 15.70 0.48
CA CYS A 139 13.76 15.54 0.40
C CYS A 139 13.11 16.78 1.05
N PRO A 140 12.42 17.64 0.28
CA PRO A 140 11.03 17.37 -0.08
C PRO A 140 10.66 17.89 -1.49
N ASN A 141 10.71 17.03 -2.51
CA ASN A 141 10.23 17.39 -3.86
C ASN A 141 8.71 17.09 -3.98
N PRO A 142 7.87 17.93 -4.62
CA PRO A 142 6.42 17.74 -4.68
C PRO A 142 5.92 16.49 -5.44
N GLN A 143 6.80 15.79 -6.17
CA GLN A 143 6.50 14.56 -6.92
C GLN A 143 6.77 13.27 -6.11
N GLU A 144 6.95 13.38 -4.80
CA GLU A 144 7.26 12.28 -3.87
C GLU A 144 6.29 11.09 -3.98
N LYS A 145 6.83 9.93 -4.37
CA LYS A 145 6.21 8.62 -4.15
C LYS A 145 6.39 8.22 -2.67
N ILE A 146 5.35 7.65 -2.07
CA ILE A 146 5.46 7.06 -0.72
C ILE A 146 5.95 5.61 -0.85
N VAL A 147 6.73 5.18 0.14
CA VAL A 147 7.09 3.77 0.35
C VAL A 147 6.47 3.32 1.67
N ALA A 148 5.75 2.19 1.67
CA ALA A 148 5.45 1.48 2.91
C ALA A 148 6.23 0.17 2.96
N LEU A 149 6.75 -0.16 4.14
CA LEU A 149 7.38 -1.44 4.44
C LEU A 149 6.66 -2.06 5.63
N LYS A 150 5.98 -3.19 5.43
CA LYS A 150 5.40 -3.99 6.51
C LYS A 150 6.09 -5.36 6.53
N MET A 151 6.69 -5.71 7.66
CA MET A 151 7.39 -6.97 7.85
C MET A 151 6.77 -7.75 9.00
N LEU A 152 6.67 -9.06 8.82
CA LEU A 152 6.16 -10.01 9.79
C LEU A 152 7.19 -11.13 9.95
N GLY A 153 7.64 -11.38 11.17
CA GLY A 153 8.73 -12.29 11.47
C GLY A 153 8.39 -13.31 12.54
N THR A 154 8.73 -14.56 12.30
CA THR A 154 8.80 -15.60 13.31
C THR A 154 10.24 -16.07 13.43
N SER A 155 10.50 -17.02 14.34
CA SER A 155 11.81 -17.70 14.41
C SER A 155 12.18 -18.48 13.15
N ARG A 156 11.23 -18.75 12.24
CA ARG A 156 11.43 -19.60 11.05
C ARG A 156 11.41 -18.84 9.73
N VAL A 157 10.70 -17.72 9.67
CA VAL A 157 10.48 -17.00 8.41
C VAL A 157 10.28 -15.52 8.67
N THR A 158 10.71 -14.69 7.72
CA THR A 158 10.26 -13.30 7.62
C THR A 158 9.59 -13.09 6.28
N VAL A 159 8.39 -12.50 6.32
CA VAL A 159 7.67 -12.07 5.13
C VAL A 159 7.57 -10.56 5.15
N SER A 160 7.85 -9.93 4.02
CA SER A 160 7.76 -8.49 3.84
C SER A 160 6.77 -8.14 2.75
N LEU A 161 5.93 -7.15 3.02
CA LEU A 161 5.17 -6.39 2.05
C LEU A 161 5.83 -5.02 1.88
N ILE A 162 6.23 -4.69 0.66
CA ILE A 162 6.69 -3.36 0.28
C ILE A 162 5.68 -2.78 -0.71
N VAL A 163 5.30 -1.52 -0.52
CA VAL A 163 4.36 -0.81 -1.39
C VAL A 163 4.97 0.49 -1.84
N MET A 164 4.95 0.76 -3.15
CA MET A 164 5.43 2.00 -3.75
C MET A 164 4.49 2.47 -4.85
N GLY A 165 4.28 3.78 -4.94
CA GLY A 165 3.55 4.33 -6.07
C GLY A 165 2.99 5.71 -5.81
N ASP A 166 1.99 6.02 -6.61
CA ASP A 166 1.27 7.29 -6.56
C ASP A 166 0.44 7.41 -5.29
N VAL A 167 0.21 8.65 -4.89
CA VAL A 167 -0.42 8.99 -3.62
C VAL A 167 -1.55 9.98 -3.82
N GLU A 168 -2.46 9.96 -2.85
CA GLU A 168 -3.42 11.03 -2.62
C GLU A 168 -2.77 12.15 -1.83
N GLN A 169 -3.25 13.37 -2.05
CA GLN A 169 -2.79 14.56 -1.34
C GLN A 169 -3.97 15.27 -0.70
N LYS A 170 -3.83 15.60 0.59
CA LYS A 170 -4.80 16.40 1.33
C LYS A 170 -4.12 17.56 2.04
N ASP A 171 -4.47 18.77 1.63
CA ASP A 171 -4.01 19.99 2.28
C ASP A 171 -4.82 20.21 3.57
N TYR A 172 -4.12 20.42 4.68
CA TYR A 172 -4.70 20.77 5.96
C TYR A 172 -4.66 22.28 6.15
N ILE A 173 -5.84 22.89 6.19
CA ILE A 173 -6.02 24.35 6.25
C ILE A 173 -6.60 24.71 7.62
N VAL A 174 -5.88 25.54 8.36
CA VAL A 174 -6.33 26.10 9.65
C VAL A 174 -6.40 27.62 9.50
N HIS A 175 -7.55 28.20 9.81
CA HIS A 175 -7.80 29.64 9.68
C HIS A 175 -7.46 30.21 8.28
N GLY A 176 -7.83 29.47 7.23
CA GLY A 176 -7.59 29.89 5.84
C GLY A 176 -6.12 29.78 5.39
N LYS A 177 -5.20 29.33 6.24
CA LYS A 177 -3.80 29.10 5.89
C LYS A 177 -3.51 27.61 5.81
N ARG A 178 -2.83 27.19 4.75
CA ARG A 178 -2.31 25.82 4.64
C ARG A 178 -1.21 25.62 5.68
N VAL A 179 -1.43 24.67 6.60
CA VAL A 179 -0.51 24.33 7.68
C VAL A 179 0.34 23.11 7.31
N ALA A 180 -0.28 22.14 6.63
CA ALA A 180 0.41 20.93 6.21
C ALA A 180 -0.22 20.37 4.93
N THR A 181 0.53 19.52 4.25
CA THR A 181 0.05 18.69 3.15
C THR A 181 0.32 17.25 3.54
N TYR A 182 -0.74 16.46 3.72
CA TYR A 182 -0.64 15.04 3.98
C TYR A 182 -0.67 14.28 2.67
N ARG A 183 0.26 13.34 2.54
CA ARG A 183 0.26 12.37 1.44
C ARG A 183 0.02 10.99 2.01
N TYR A 184 -0.83 10.22 1.36
CA TYR A 184 -1.21 8.88 1.79
C TYR A 184 -1.56 8.03 0.57
N PHE A 185 -1.42 6.71 0.68
CA PHE A 185 -1.87 5.83 -0.38
C PHE A 185 -3.41 5.90 -0.52
N PRO A 186 -3.97 5.65 -1.72
CA PRO A 186 -5.41 5.50 -1.88
C PRO A 186 -5.99 4.51 -0.85
N ASP A 187 -7.20 4.78 -0.35
CA ASP A 187 -7.82 3.99 0.73
C ASP A 187 -7.82 2.46 0.50
N PRO A 188 -8.06 1.94 -0.73
CA PRO A 188 -7.97 0.51 -0.98
C PRO A 188 -6.56 -0.04 -0.70
N ILE A 189 -5.52 0.66 -1.15
CA ILE A 189 -4.12 0.26 -0.91
C ILE A 189 -3.80 0.30 0.59
N ALA A 190 -4.24 1.34 1.30
CA ALA A 190 -4.06 1.43 2.75
C ALA A 190 -4.70 0.23 3.46
N THR A 191 -5.90 -0.17 3.02
CA THR A 191 -6.61 -1.35 3.53
C THR A 191 -5.85 -2.65 3.25
N MET A 192 -5.27 -2.81 2.05
CA MET A 192 -4.43 -3.98 1.72
C MET A 192 -3.22 -4.07 2.66
N VAL A 193 -2.53 -2.94 2.90
CA VAL A 193 -1.38 -2.88 3.83
C VAL A 193 -1.81 -3.21 5.26
N ASP A 194 -2.95 -2.69 5.71
CA ASP A 194 -3.47 -2.91 7.06
C ASP A 194 -3.85 -4.37 7.30
N THR A 195 -4.51 -4.99 6.32
CA THR A 195 -4.99 -6.38 6.41
C THR A 195 -3.90 -7.41 6.15
N PHE A 196 -2.73 -7.03 5.63
CA PHE A 196 -1.62 -7.95 5.44
C PHE A 196 -1.12 -8.53 6.77
N ASN A 197 -1.40 -9.81 7.03
CA ASN A 197 -0.97 -10.49 8.25
C ASN A 197 -0.81 -12.02 8.02
N PHE A 198 -0.26 -12.75 8.98
CA PHE A 198 -0.40 -14.21 9.03
C PHE A 198 -1.88 -14.58 9.19
N ALA A 199 -2.41 -15.41 8.29
CA ALA A 199 -3.85 -15.72 8.18
C ALA A 199 -4.43 -16.41 9.43
N THR A 200 -3.58 -16.93 10.33
CA THR A 200 -3.98 -17.64 11.56
C THR A 200 -3.98 -16.77 12.82
N ILE A 201 -3.61 -15.49 12.75
CA ILE A 201 -3.42 -14.65 13.94
C ILE A 201 -4.28 -13.39 13.80
N GLN A 202 -5.28 -13.24 14.67
CA GLN A 202 -6.07 -12.01 14.78
C GLN A 202 -5.13 -10.82 15.00
N ASN A 203 -5.34 -9.72 14.25
CA ASN A 203 -4.59 -8.48 14.46
C ASN A 203 -4.65 -8.11 15.95
N PRO A 204 -3.52 -7.82 16.61
CA PRO A 204 -3.57 -7.23 17.94
C PRO A 204 -4.35 -5.89 17.84
N PRO A 205 -5.25 -5.60 18.79
CA PRO A 205 -6.02 -4.36 18.77
C PRO A 205 -5.08 -3.16 18.85
N TYR A 206 -5.37 -2.16 18.01
CA TYR A 206 -4.70 -0.86 17.95
C TYR A 206 -4.85 -0.08 19.25
#